data_AF-A0ABD3CZA6-F1
#
_entry.id   AF-A0ABD3CZA6-F1
#
_cell.length_a   1.000
_cell.length_b   1.000
_cell.length_c   1.000
_cell.angle_alpha   90.00
_cell.angle_beta   90.00
_cell.angle_gamma   90.00
#
_symmetry.space_group_name_H-M   'P 1'
#
loop_
_entity.id
_entity.type
_entity.pdbx_description
1 polymer ?
#
loop_
_entity_poly.entity_id
_entity_poly.type
_entity_poly.pdbx_seq_one_letter_code
_entity_poly.pdbx_strand_id
1 'polypeptide(L)'
;MGSTIGTSRNKLEHPRGPSPQRGILVRCRQDFTKRSSSLTFPWSIEAYPLPLAVFQSESLVELHLQRCNLKILKSTDNFHKHHNLTDIYCSVDDQTIIEIENTHTLESVRIVNDRNWFVHYKNMHFPHLKYLDLYNVQLPADIFDNFSSFFPCFNESILNFCDGLKEFLLSSSSIKRLIVKMDYGDRIKAFIDTPNILYFEYSGHGFLPSIKFATTSNEWKSEISLWYKLKRSDKDATSWFLKLNKLLKALSQSRTTLKINRRNNKKLHIKDSDGGLYKPVAVDHLKLLEHLPSSPDPTILNCFLRICRPWYIHMDRYSDWQAKCNLVEYISKLPDEKGCYFWLQDLEEVTFEVRDIKAEEWNCVQLTSLQELCSVQYQIRFRLTWK
;
A
#
# COMPACT_ATOMS: atom_id res chain seq x y z
N MET A 1 -66.83 -36.91 -49.95
CA MET A 1 -65.94 -37.33 -51.06
C MET A 1 -64.51 -37.27 -50.54
N GLY A 2 -63.73 -38.32 -50.76
CA GLY A 2 -62.27 -38.35 -50.49
C GLY A 2 -61.86 -39.18 -49.27
N SER A 3 -61.74 -40.49 -49.46
CA SER A 3 -60.99 -41.41 -48.61
C SER A 3 -59.48 -41.27 -48.84
N THR A 4 -58.63 -41.51 -47.84
CA THR A 4 -57.44 -42.36 -48.03
C THR A 4 -56.93 -42.92 -46.70
N ILE A 5 -56.69 -44.22 -46.75
CA ILE A 5 -56.08 -45.15 -45.79
C ILE A 5 -54.55 -45.04 -45.91
N GLY A 6 -53.76 -45.31 -44.85
CA GLY A 6 -52.34 -45.60 -45.07
C GLY A 6 -51.37 -45.66 -43.90
N THR A 7 -51.34 -46.80 -43.22
CA THR A 7 -50.15 -47.49 -42.69
C THR A 7 -49.33 -46.94 -41.50
N SER A 8 -49.41 -47.73 -40.43
CA SER A 8 -48.47 -47.96 -39.33
C SER A 8 -47.02 -48.25 -39.74
N ARG A 9 -46.07 -47.71 -38.96
CA ARG A 9 -44.74 -48.32 -38.73
C ARG A 9 -44.34 -48.13 -37.26
N ASN A 10 -44.36 -49.24 -36.53
CA ASN A 10 -43.75 -49.38 -35.21
C ASN A 10 -42.23 -49.09 -35.28
N LYS A 11 -41.72 -48.22 -34.42
CA LYS A 11 -40.31 -48.17 -34.05
C LYS A 11 -40.20 -48.43 -32.55
N LEU A 12 -39.50 -49.51 -32.21
CA LEU A 12 -39.12 -49.87 -30.86
C LEU A 12 -38.29 -48.76 -30.22
N GLU A 13 -38.71 -48.30 -29.05
CA GLU A 13 -37.88 -47.55 -28.12
C GLU A 13 -36.96 -48.53 -27.36
N HIS A 14 -35.65 -48.34 -27.49
CA HIS A 14 -34.67 -48.91 -26.56
C HIS A 14 -34.35 -47.86 -25.49
N PRO A 15 -34.25 -48.26 -24.20
CA PRO A 15 -33.87 -47.35 -23.14
C PRO A 15 -32.39 -46.95 -23.31
N ARG A 16 -32.13 -45.64 -23.44
CA ARG A 16 -30.77 -45.11 -23.32
C ARG A 16 -30.38 -45.15 -21.84
N GLY A 17 -29.53 -46.11 -21.49
CA GLY A 17 -28.85 -46.13 -20.20
C GLY A 17 -27.95 -44.89 -20.04
N PRO A 18 -27.58 -44.54 -18.79
CA PRO A 18 -26.77 -43.36 -18.50
C PRO A 18 -25.40 -43.47 -19.16
N SER A 19 -24.99 -42.40 -19.81
CA SER A 19 -23.67 -42.22 -20.40
C SER A 19 -22.60 -42.30 -19.29
N PRO A 20 -21.47 -42.97 -19.51
CA PRO A 20 -20.40 -43.01 -18.51
C PRO A 20 -19.85 -41.59 -18.32
N GLN A 21 -19.87 -41.12 -17.07
CA GLN A 21 -19.16 -39.92 -16.66
C GLN A 21 -17.68 -40.08 -17.04
N ARG A 22 -17.21 -39.23 -17.96
CA ARG A 22 -15.79 -39.12 -18.29
C ARG A 22 -15.09 -38.48 -17.09
N GLY A 23 -14.49 -39.32 -16.24
CA GLY A 23 -13.49 -38.84 -15.28
C GLY A 23 -12.33 -38.22 -16.04
N ILE A 24 -11.98 -36.97 -15.72
CA ILE A 24 -10.75 -36.34 -16.21
C ILE A 24 -9.60 -36.94 -15.41
N LEU A 25 -8.78 -37.73 -16.09
CA LEU A 25 -7.54 -38.30 -15.59
C LEU A 25 -6.48 -37.19 -15.49
N VAL A 26 -6.18 -36.70 -14.29
CA VAL A 26 -5.02 -35.82 -14.06
C VAL A 26 -3.76 -36.69 -14.01
N ARG A 27 -2.97 -36.70 -15.09
CA ARG A 27 -1.63 -37.32 -15.08
C ARG A 27 -0.64 -36.38 -14.39
N CYS A 28 -0.26 -36.70 -13.15
CA CYS A 28 1.01 -36.24 -12.60
C CYS A 28 2.14 -37.05 -13.28
N ARG A 29 3.01 -36.37 -14.02
CA ARG A 29 4.27 -36.96 -14.48
C ARG A 29 5.30 -36.72 -13.36
N GLN A 30 5.56 -37.75 -12.58
CA GLN A 30 6.72 -37.80 -11.68
C GLN A 30 7.96 -38.07 -12.54
N ASP A 31 8.80 -37.05 -12.71
CA ASP A 31 10.20 -37.24 -13.06
C ASP A 31 11.04 -36.71 -11.88
N PHE A 32 11.65 -37.62 -11.13
CA PHE A 32 12.54 -37.31 -10.01
C PHE A 32 13.85 -36.73 -10.55
N THR A 33 14.03 -35.40 -10.47
CA THR A 33 15.32 -34.74 -10.21
C THR A 33 15.07 -33.30 -9.73
N LYS A 34 15.79 -32.90 -8.68
CA LYS A 34 15.72 -31.60 -7.94
C LYS A 34 15.24 -30.40 -8.79
N ARG A 35 13.97 -30.01 -8.64
CA ARG A 35 13.44 -28.68 -8.93
C ARG A 35 12.36 -28.34 -7.90
N SER A 36 12.38 -27.13 -7.35
CA SER A 36 11.34 -26.62 -6.44
C SER A 36 9.97 -26.76 -7.11
N SER A 37 9.04 -27.45 -6.47
CA SER A 37 7.69 -27.67 -6.98
C SER A 37 6.80 -26.50 -6.57
N SER A 38 6.44 -25.65 -7.53
CA SER A 38 5.35 -24.69 -7.40
C SER A 38 4.07 -25.30 -7.99
N LEU A 39 2.97 -25.27 -7.26
CA LEU A 39 1.66 -25.74 -7.71
C LEU A 39 0.74 -24.53 -8.01
N THR A 40 0.14 -24.49 -9.20
CA THR A 40 -0.86 -23.50 -9.63
C THR A 40 -2.08 -24.18 -10.25
N PHE A 41 -3.28 -23.70 -9.95
CA PHE A 41 -4.56 -24.30 -10.39
C PHE A 41 -5.22 -23.48 -11.53
N PRO A 42 -5.84 -24.11 -12.53
CA PRO A 42 -6.51 -23.44 -13.65
C PRO A 42 -7.91 -22.91 -13.30
N TRP A 43 -8.44 -22.02 -14.15
CA TRP A 43 -9.72 -21.32 -13.98
C TRP A 43 -10.92 -22.26 -14.06
N SER A 44 -11.68 -22.40 -12.97
CA SER A 44 -13.03 -22.98 -13.00
C SER A 44 -13.92 -22.29 -11.95
N ILE A 45 -15.22 -22.20 -12.24
CA ILE A 45 -16.23 -21.52 -11.41
C ILE A 45 -16.71 -22.41 -10.25
N GLU A 46 -16.34 -23.68 -10.25
CA GLU A 46 -16.75 -24.63 -9.23
C GLU A 46 -15.71 -24.73 -8.11
N ALA A 47 -16.18 -24.75 -6.86
CA ALA A 47 -15.34 -24.96 -5.70
C ALA A 47 -14.76 -26.38 -5.71
N TYR A 48 -13.48 -26.51 -6.06
CA TYR A 48 -12.77 -27.76 -5.93
C TYR A 48 -12.08 -27.82 -4.56
N PRO A 49 -12.39 -28.80 -3.71
CA PRO A 49 -11.58 -29.04 -2.53
C PRO A 49 -10.15 -29.36 -2.98
N LEU A 50 -9.15 -28.78 -2.30
CA LEU A 50 -7.75 -29.09 -2.58
C LEU A 50 -7.53 -30.60 -2.40
N PRO A 51 -6.87 -31.28 -3.37
CA PRO A 51 -6.58 -32.70 -3.22
C PRO A 51 -5.76 -32.94 -1.95
N LEU A 52 -6.14 -33.95 -1.15
CA LEU A 52 -5.39 -34.39 0.04
C LEU A 52 -3.89 -34.60 -0.23
N ALA A 53 -3.54 -34.99 -1.46
CA ALA A 53 -2.17 -35.18 -1.91
C ALA A 53 -1.29 -33.91 -1.80
N VAL A 54 -1.88 -32.71 -1.92
CA VAL A 54 -1.16 -31.44 -1.75
C VAL A 54 -0.63 -31.33 -0.31
N PHE A 55 -1.46 -31.70 0.67
CA PHE A 55 -1.15 -31.65 2.10
C PHE A 55 -0.29 -32.84 2.58
N GLN A 56 0.05 -33.78 1.70
CA GLN A 56 0.89 -34.94 2.01
C GLN A 56 2.31 -34.82 1.42
N SER A 57 2.57 -33.79 0.61
CA SER A 57 3.85 -33.62 -0.09
C SER A 57 4.98 -33.09 0.82
N GLU A 58 5.82 -33.96 1.38
CA GLU A 58 6.95 -33.57 2.25
C GLU A 58 7.93 -32.55 1.62
N SER A 59 7.92 -32.42 0.29
CA SER A 59 8.77 -31.51 -0.49
C SER A 59 8.14 -30.14 -0.81
N LEU A 60 6.91 -29.88 -0.37
CA LEU A 60 6.22 -28.63 -0.67
C LEU A 60 6.90 -27.45 0.03
N VAL A 61 7.37 -26.48 -0.77
CA VAL A 61 8.02 -25.26 -0.29
C VAL A 61 7.10 -24.04 -0.37
N GLU A 62 6.30 -23.95 -1.43
CA GLU A 62 5.39 -22.83 -1.65
C GLU A 62 4.00 -23.33 -2.01
N LEU A 63 2.97 -22.67 -1.49
CA LEU A 63 1.58 -22.99 -1.79
C LEU A 63 0.85 -21.74 -2.32
N HIS A 64 0.52 -21.76 -3.62
CA HIS A 64 -0.18 -20.67 -4.30
C HIS A 64 -1.64 -21.04 -4.55
N LEU A 65 -2.54 -20.52 -3.73
CA LEU A 65 -3.99 -20.70 -3.78
C LEU A 65 -4.64 -19.44 -4.35
N GLN A 66 -4.44 -19.18 -5.63
CA GLN A 66 -5.08 -18.04 -6.30
C GLN A 66 -6.47 -18.44 -6.80
N ARG A 67 -7.49 -17.65 -6.43
CA ARG A 67 -8.88 -17.79 -6.90
C ARG A 67 -9.48 -19.17 -6.64
N CYS A 68 -9.05 -19.81 -5.57
CA CYS A 68 -9.67 -21.05 -5.11
C CYS A 68 -10.94 -20.67 -4.35
N ASN A 69 -12.04 -21.42 -4.50
CA ASN A 69 -13.19 -21.29 -3.61
C ASN A 69 -13.03 -22.30 -2.47
N LEU A 70 -12.30 -21.89 -1.43
CA LEU A 70 -12.05 -22.73 -0.26
C LEU A 70 -13.09 -22.36 0.78
N LYS A 71 -14.03 -23.25 1.09
CA LYS A 71 -15.01 -22.93 2.16
C LYS A 71 -14.34 -22.90 3.54
N ILE A 72 -13.44 -23.85 3.79
CA ILE A 72 -12.68 -23.96 5.03
C ILE A 72 -11.32 -24.54 4.67
N LEU A 73 -10.24 -23.81 4.94
CA LEU A 73 -8.89 -24.38 4.93
C LEU A 73 -8.53 -24.67 6.39
N LYS A 74 -8.84 -25.87 6.85
CA LYS A 74 -8.44 -26.38 8.16
C LYS A 74 -7.08 -27.04 8.01
N SER A 75 -6.05 -26.47 8.64
CA SER A 75 -4.70 -27.05 8.69
C SER A 75 -4.65 -28.42 9.39
N THR A 76 -5.71 -28.79 10.12
CA THR A 76 -5.78 -30.01 10.93
C THR A 76 -5.50 -31.32 10.17
N ASP A 77 -5.55 -31.33 8.84
CA ASP A 77 -5.42 -32.54 8.03
C ASP A 77 -4.07 -32.70 7.29
N ASN A 78 -2.92 -32.45 7.95
CA ASN A 78 -1.55 -32.93 7.61
C ASN A 78 -0.44 -31.88 7.33
N PHE A 79 -0.63 -30.58 7.58
CA PHE A 79 0.48 -29.63 7.33
C PHE A 79 1.72 -29.84 8.21
N HIS A 80 1.59 -30.56 9.34
CA HIS A 80 2.69 -30.85 10.25
C HIS A 80 3.87 -31.61 9.59
N LYS A 81 3.65 -32.25 8.43
CA LYS A 81 4.71 -32.94 7.68
C LYS A 81 5.51 -32.04 6.74
N HIS A 82 5.03 -30.82 6.47
CA HIS A 82 5.71 -29.89 5.59
C HIS A 82 6.76 -29.09 6.36
N HIS A 83 7.94 -29.67 6.55
CA HIS A 83 9.06 -28.99 7.19
C HIS A 83 9.62 -27.81 6.36
N ASN A 84 9.16 -27.62 5.13
CA ASN A 84 9.75 -26.64 4.21
C ASN A 84 8.76 -25.62 3.64
N LEU A 85 7.49 -25.61 4.07
CA LEU A 85 6.53 -24.63 3.55
C LEU A 85 6.92 -23.24 4.06
N THR A 86 7.50 -22.42 3.19
CA THR A 86 7.97 -21.07 3.51
C THR A 86 6.94 -20.02 3.16
N ASP A 87 6.14 -20.23 2.10
CA ASP A 87 5.26 -19.20 1.56
C ASP A 87 3.84 -19.72 1.28
N ILE A 88 2.84 -18.93 1.68
CA ILE A 88 1.43 -19.14 1.36
C ILE A 88 0.89 -17.89 0.66
N TYR A 89 0.28 -18.08 -0.51
CA TYR A 89 -0.39 -17.02 -1.27
C TYR A 89 -1.86 -17.39 -1.47
N CYS A 90 -2.78 -16.69 -0.80
CA CYS A 90 -4.21 -17.00 -0.90
C CYS A 90 -5.01 -15.84 -1.51
N SER A 91 -5.90 -16.15 -2.46
CA SER A 91 -6.98 -15.29 -2.95
C SER A 91 -8.26 -16.10 -3.05
N VAL A 92 -9.27 -15.71 -2.28
CA VAL A 92 -10.38 -16.58 -1.87
C VAL A 92 -11.62 -15.70 -1.62
N ASP A 93 -12.83 -16.28 -1.57
CA ASP A 93 -14.11 -15.56 -1.61
C ASP A 93 -14.75 -15.30 -0.22
N ASP A 94 -15.93 -14.66 -0.20
CA ASP A 94 -16.54 -13.93 0.94
C ASP A 94 -16.85 -14.73 2.22
N GLN A 95 -16.51 -16.02 2.29
CA GLN A 95 -16.84 -16.90 3.41
C GLN A 95 -15.72 -17.86 3.82
N THR A 96 -14.53 -17.74 3.24
CA THR A 96 -13.41 -18.62 3.61
C THR A 96 -12.87 -18.27 4.98
N ILE A 97 -12.89 -19.24 5.88
CA ILE A 97 -12.05 -19.20 7.09
C ILE A 97 -10.75 -19.94 6.75
N ILE A 98 -9.62 -19.23 6.83
CA ILE A 98 -8.30 -19.85 6.78
C ILE A 98 -7.81 -20.05 8.22
N GLU A 99 -7.78 -21.29 8.66
CA GLU A 99 -7.17 -21.70 9.93
C GLU A 99 -5.78 -22.26 9.60
N ILE A 100 -4.76 -21.39 9.66
CA ILE A 100 -3.36 -21.83 9.55
C ILE A 100 -2.90 -22.22 10.95
N GLU A 101 -2.93 -23.51 11.26
CA GLU A 101 -2.40 -24.04 12.52
C GLU A 101 -1.03 -24.67 12.32
N ASN A 102 -0.11 -24.40 13.24
CA ASN A 102 1.05 -25.23 13.54
C ASN A 102 2.06 -25.46 12.39
N THR A 103 2.37 -24.42 11.62
CA THR A 103 3.46 -24.42 10.63
C THR A 103 4.70 -23.74 11.21
N HIS A 104 5.50 -24.48 11.99
CA HIS A 104 6.71 -23.94 12.62
C HIS A 104 7.77 -23.47 11.61
N THR A 105 7.61 -23.74 10.33
CA THR A 105 8.62 -23.46 9.29
C THR A 105 8.23 -22.31 8.37
N LEU A 106 7.02 -21.78 8.56
CA LEU A 106 6.47 -20.73 7.71
C LEU A 106 7.20 -19.41 7.94
N GLU A 107 7.81 -18.89 6.88
CA GLU A 107 8.58 -17.65 6.91
C GLU A 107 7.82 -16.46 6.31
N SER A 108 6.86 -16.73 5.44
CA SER A 108 6.13 -15.72 4.68
C SER A 108 4.65 -16.09 4.52
N VAL A 109 3.78 -15.12 4.76
CA VAL A 109 2.34 -15.25 4.49
C VAL A 109 1.88 -14.05 3.68
N ARG A 110 1.23 -14.32 2.54
CA ARG A 110 0.51 -13.32 1.77
C ARG A 110 -0.95 -13.74 1.60
N ILE A 111 -1.85 -12.92 2.13
CA ILE A 111 -3.30 -13.10 1.98
C ILE A 111 -3.81 -11.90 1.21
N VAL A 112 -4.25 -12.13 -0.03
CA VAL A 112 -4.80 -11.09 -0.90
C VAL A 112 -6.24 -11.39 -1.18
N ASN A 113 -7.10 -10.47 -0.80
CA ASN A 113 -8.51 -10.70 -0.89
C ASN A 113 -9.23 -9.55 -1.60
N ASP A 114 -10.30 -9.89 -2.33
CA ASP A 114 -11.10 -8.93 -3.07
C ASP A 114 -12.25 -8.35 -2.21
N ARG A 115 -12.62 -8.97 -1.08
CA ARG A 115 -13.78 -8.53 -0.24
C ARG A 115 -13.66 -8.88 1.24
N ASN A 116 -13.79 -7.91 2.15
CA ASN A 116 -13.70 -7.99 3.63
C ASN A 116 -13.68 -9.40 4.27
N TRP A 117 -12.50 -9.80 4.77
CA TRP A 117 -12.28 -11.12 5.34
C TRP A 117 -12.03 -11.14 6.83
N PHE A 118 -12.77 -11.96 7.58
CA PHE A 118 -12.45 -12.23 8.97
C PHE A 118 -11.40 -13.32 9.04
N VAL A 119 -10.21 -12.98 9.53
CA VAL A 119 -9.25 -14.03 9.87
C VAL A 119 -9.44 -14.39 11.34
N HIS A 120 -9.78 -15.65 11.57
CA HIS A 120 -9.89 -16.23 12.90
C HIS A 120 -8.52 -16.75 13.32
N TYR A 121 -7.92 -16.11 14.33
CA TYR A 121 -6.54 -16.31 14.73
C TYR A 121 -6.37 -17.13 16.02
N LYS A 122 -7.24 -18.11 16.27
CA LYS A 122 -7.02 -18.99 17.42
C LYS A 122 -5.69 -19.71 17.26
N ASN A 123 -4.79 -19.55 18.25
CA ASN A 123 -3.48 -20.19 18.33
C ASN A 123 -2.46 -19.79 17.23
N MET A 124 -2.49 -18.54 16.75
CA MET A 124 -1.44 -18.03 15.86
C MET A 124 -0.09 -17.95 16.58
N HIS A 125 0.74 -18.96 16.39
CA HIS A 125 2.14 -18.93 16.83
C HIS A 125 3.02 -19.36 15.65
N PHE A 126 3.59 -18.36 14.97
CA PHE A 126 4.49 -18.56 13.84
C PHE A 126 5.89 -18.07 14.22
N PRO A 127 6.66 -18.88 14.96
CA PRO A 127 7.93 -18.45 15.55
C PRO A 127 8.96 -18.02 14.49
N HIS A 128 8.82 -18.47 13.25
CA HIS A 128 9.74 -18.20 12.15
C HIS A 128 9.19 -17.25 11.09
N LEU A 129 7.97 -16.71 11.26
CA LEU A 129 7.39 -15.78 10.29
C LEU A 129 8.21 -14.49 10.25
N LYS A 130 8.71 -14.16 9.07
CA LYS A 130 9.51 -12.97 8.77
C LYS A 130 8.71 -11.93 7.97
N TYR A 131 7.78 -12.38 7.12
CA TYR A 131 7.04 -11.54 6.19
C TYR A 131 5.53 -11.80 6.25
N LEU A 132 4.73 -10.73 6.36
CA LEU A 132 3.26 -10.81 6.35
C LEU A 132 2.71 -9.70 5.47
N ASP A 133 1.97 -10.08 4.43
CA ASP A 133 1.30 -9.16 3.51
C ASP A 133 -0.18 -9.47 3.46
N LEU A 134 -0.98 -8.59 4.04
CA LEU A 134 -2.41 -8.70 4.13
C LEU A 134 -3.04 -7.63 3.24
N TYR A 135 -3.95 -8.05 2.38
CA TYR A 135 -4.69 -7.14 1.51
C TYR A 135 -6.19 -7.39 1.64
N ASN A 136 -6.92 -6.34 2.03
CA ASN A 136 -8.38 -6.36 2.24
C ASN A 136 -8.84 -7.39 3.29
N VAL A 137 -8.11 -7.43 4.41
CA VAL A 137 -8.34 -8.36 5.51
C VAL A 137 -8.91 -7.60 6.71
N GLN A 138 -9.98 -8.11 7.31
CA GLN A 138 -10.49 -7.66 8.59
C GLN A 138 -9.72 -8.34 9.72
N LEU A 139 -8.96 -7.50 10.42
CA LEU A 139 -8.19 -7.88 11.58
C LEU A 139 -9.03 -7.73 12.85
N PRO A 140 -8.90 -8.64 13.83
CA PRO A 140 -9.48 -8.41 15.14
C PRO A 140 -8.66 -7.33 15.86
N ALA A 141 -9.33 -6.62 16.77
CA ALA A 141 -8.76 -5.43 17.43
C ALA A 141 -7.53 -5.75 18.29
N ASP A 142 -7.42 -6.97 18.79
CA ASP A 142 -6.40 -7.44 19.73
C ASP A 142 -5.18 -8.11 19.06
N ILE A 143 -5.15 -8.25 17.73
CA ILE A 143 -4.04 -8.90 17.03
C ILE A 143 -2.70 -8.20 17.29
N PHE A 144 -2.73 -6.88 17.43
CA PHE A 144 -1.54 -6.07 17.61
C PHE A 144 -1.02 -6.10 19.04
N ASP A 145 -1.89 -6.29 20.02
CA ASP A 145 -1.52 -6.37 21.44
C ASP A 145 -0.63 -7.59 21.72
N ASN A 146 -0.85 -8.69 20.98
CA ASN A 146 -0.11 -9.94 21.12
C ASN A 146 0.89 -10.18 19.98
N PHE A 147 1.11 -9.19 19.12
CA PHE A 147 1.83 -9.36 17.85
C PHE A 147 3.25 -9.92 18.03
N SER A 148 4.01 -9.39 19.00
CA SER A 148 5.34 -9.90 19.33
C SER A 148 5.35 -11.36 19.80
N SER A 149 4.30 -11.78 20.51
CA SER A 149 4.18 -13.17 20.98
C SER A 149 3.85 -14.13 19.85
N PHE A 150 3.07 -13.67 18.87
CA PHE A 150 2.67 -14.48 17.72
C PHE A 150 3.78 -14.58 16.66
N PHE A 151 4.59 -13.52 16.51
CA PHE A 151 5.57 -13.38 15.44
C PHE A 151 6.93 -12.84 15.95
N PRO A 152 7.71 -13.64 16.70
CA PRO A 152 8.96 -13.16 17.32
C PRO A 152 10.10 -12.86 16.32
N CYS A 153 10.10 -13.48 15.13
CA CYS A 153 11.13 -13.27 14.09
C CYS A 153 10.71 -12.27 12.99
N PHE A 154 9.67 -11.51 13.25
CA PHE A 154 8.92 -10.83 12.22
C PHE A 154 9.54 -9.51 11.79
N ASN A 155 9.98 -9.45 10.53
CA ASN A 155 10.78 -8.35 10.01
C ASN A 155 9.96 -7.33 9.21
N GLU A 156 8.95 -7.79 8.47
CA GLU A 156 8.22 -6.97 7.50
C GLU A 156 6.72 -7.22 7.51
N SER A 157 5.94 -6.15 7.71
CA SER A 157 4.48 -6.15 7.57
C SER A 157 4.02 -5.21 6.48
N ILE A 158 3.12 -5.71 5.64
CA ILE A 158 2.37 -4.93 4.67
C ILE A 158 0.89 -5.12 4.96
N LEU A 159 0.22 -4.05 5.37
CA LEU A 159 -1.21 -4.01 5.68
C LEU A 159 -1.89 -3.12 4.66
N ASN A 160 -2.50 -3.71 3.65
CA ASN A 160 -3.19 -3.00 2.58
C ASN A 160 -4.71 -3.11 2.77
N PHE A 161 -5.39 -1.98 2.90
CA PHE A 161 -6.84 -1.88 2.95
C PHE A 161 -7.47 -2.81 4.01
N CYS A 162 -6.76 -3.01 5.13
CA CYS A 162 -7.20 -3.91 6.18
C CYS A 162 -8.15 -3.20 7.15
N ASP A 163 -9.28 -3.84 7.43
CA ASP A 163 -10.23 -3.42 8.45
C ASP A 163 -9.72 -3.78 9.85
N GLY A 164 -10.26 -3.12 10.87
CA GLY A 164 -9.87 -3.35 12.28
C GLY A 164 -8.68 -2.50 12.75
N LEU A 165 -8.05 -1.73 11.88
CA LEU A 165 -6.89 -0.87 12.17
C LEU A 165 -7.24 0.52 12.72
N LYS A 166 -8.42 0.68 13.33
CA LYS A 166 -8.88 1.99 13.83
C LYS A 166 -8.01 2.50 14.99
N GLU A 167 -7.64 1.61 15.89
CA GLU A 167 -6.78 1.91 17.03
C GLU A 167 -5.95 0.66 17.33
N PHE A 168 -4.63 0.76 17.28
CA PHE A 168 -3.76 -0.38 17.58
C PHE A 168 -2.43 0.04 18.22
N LEU A 169 -1.91 -0.86 19.06
CA LEU A 169 -0.60 -0.78 19.68
C LEU A 169 0.30 -1.83 19.04
N LEU A 170 1.28 -1.41 18.25
CA LEU A 170 2.27 -2.33 17.69
C LEU A 170 3.55 -2.25 18.52
N SER A 171 3.82 -3.27 19.33
CA SER A 171 5.10 -3.43 20.03
C SER A 171 5.85 -4.62 19.42
N SER A 172 7.03 -4.38 18.87
CA SER A 172 7.90 -5.43 18.33
C SER A 172 9.34 -4.99 18.13
N SER A 173 10.28 -5.73 18.73
CA SER A 173 11.70 -5.51 18.52
C SER A 173 12.22 -6.08 17.20
N SER A 174 11.46 -6.93 16.51
CA SER A 174 11.92 -7.57 15.26
C SER A 174 11.54 -6.78 14.01
N ILE A 175 10.47 -5.98 14.06
CA ILE A 175 9.97 -5.25 12.88
C ILE A 175 10.99 -4.21 12.41
N LYS A 176 11.39 -4.35 11.15
CA LYS A 176 12.27 -3.44 10.43
C LYS A 176 11.50 -2.61 9.39
N ARG A 177 10.44 -3.19 8.83
CA ARG A 177 9.64 -2.57 7.77
C ARG A 177 8.15 -2.69 8.05
N LEU A 178 7.46 -1.55 8.05
CA LEU A 178 6.00 -1.49 8.22
C LEU A 178 5.39 -0.64 7.11
N ILE A 179 4.48 -1.22 6.34
CA ILE A 179 3.71 -0.52 5.32
C ILE A 179 2.23 -0.61 5.68
N VAL A 180 1.56 0.53 5.70
CA VAL A 180 0.14 0.64 6.03
C VAL A 180 -0.55 1.44 4.93
N LYS A 181 -1.36 0.77 4.10
CA LYS A 181 -2.16 1.40 3.05
C LYS A 181 -3.63 1.29 3.38
N MET A 182 -4.36 2.38 3.21
CA MET A 182 -5.71 2.54 3.75
C MET A 182 -6.64 3.13 2.71
N ASP A 183 -7.89 2.70 2.74
CA ASP A 183 -8.92 3.20 1.84
C ASP A 183 -9.68 4.40 2.45
N TYR A 184 -10.72 4.87 1.77
CA TYR A 184 -11.57 5.96 2.22
C TYR A 184 -12.32 5.64 3.51
N GLY A 185 -12.09 6.45 4.54
CA GLY A 185 -12.99 6.50 5.71
C GLY A 185 -12.31 6.22 7.04
N ASP A 186 -11.19 5.50 7.00
CA ASP A 186 -10.58 5.01 8.22
C ASP A 186 -9.72 6.05 8.90
N ARG A 187 -10.01 6.24 10.18
CA ARG A 187 -9.18 7.03 11.08
C ARG A 187 -8.34 6.06 11.89
N ILE A 188 -7.06 6.01 11.58
CA ILE A 188 -6.11 5.21 12.35
C ILE A 188 -5.54 6.05 13.48
N LYS A 189 -5.52 5.44 14.66
CA LYS A 189 -4.63 5.81 15.75
C LYS A 189 -3.66 4.66 15.96
N ALA A 190 -2.37 4.93 15.82
CA ALA A 190 -1.35 3.91 16.00
C ALA A 190 -0.33 4.38 17.02
N PHE A 191 0.00 3.51 17.97
CA PHE A 191 1.22 3.64 18.77
C PHE A 191 2.18 2.55 18.33
N ILE A 192 3.35 2.95 17.85
CA ILE A 192 4.35 2.07 17.26
C ILE A 192 5.58 2.07 18.16
N ASP A 193 5.80 0.97 18.86
CA ASP A 193 6.95 0.68 19.69
C ASP A 193 7.82 -0.39 19.03
N THR A 194 8.55 0.05 18.00
CA THR A 194 9.41 -0.82 17.20
C THR A 194 10.81 -0.22 17.13
N PRO A 195 11.67 -0.43 18.14
CA PRO A 195 12.95 0.28 18.27
C PRO A 195 13.92 0.02 17.10
N ASN A 196 13.74 -1.10 16.38
CA ASN A 196 14.55 -1.51 15.24
C ASN A 196 13.93 -1.18 13.88
N ILE A 197 12.90 -0.33 13.83
CA ILE A 197 12.29 0.10 12.56
C ILE A 197 13.31 0.86 11.71
N LEU A 198 13.36 0.51 10.42
CA LEU A 198 14.21 1.15 9.42
C LEU A 198 13.37 1.88 8.37
N TYR A 199 12.17 1.38 8.09
CA TYR A 199 11.27 1.93 7.09
C TYR A 199 9.81 1.86 7.52
N PHE A 200 9.14 3.00 7.44
CA PHE A 200 7.70 3.12 7.62
C PHE A 200 7.06 3.73 6.37
N GLU A 201 5.99 3.13 5.86
CA GLU A 201 5.19 3.72 4.80
C GLU A 201 3.73 3.81 5.23
N TYR A 202 3.13 4.98 5.01
CA TYR A 202 1.70 5.17 5.13
C TYR A 202 1.14 5.69 3.82
N SER A 203 0.07 5.07 3.31
CA SER A 203 -0.72 5.60 2.20
C SER A 203 -2.19 5.66 2.58
N GLY A 204 -2.85 6.80 2.40
CA GLY A 204 -4.26 6.92 2.78
C GLY A 204 -5.06 7.95 1.99
N HIS A 205 -6.38 7.70 1.88
CA HIS A 205 -7.29 8.53 1.12
C HIS A 205 -8.13 9.48 1.99
N GLY A 206 -7.78 10.77 2.01
CA GLY A 206 -8.60 11.83 2.62
C GLY A 206 -8.55 11.92 4.16
N PHE A 207 -7.86 10.99 4.83
CA PHE A 207 -7.68 11.00 6.28
C PHE A 207 -6.21 10.93 6.66
N LEU A 208 -5.86 11.71 7.68
CA LEU A 208 -4.54 11.74 8.28
C LEU A 208 -4.54 10.81 9.50
N PRO A 209 -3.58 9.88 9.58
CA PRO A 209 -3.47 8.99 10.71
C PRO A 209 -2.92 9.77 11.92
N SER A 210 -3.33 9.35 13.10
CA SER A 210 -2.77 9.82 14.38
C SER A 210 -1.75 8.81 14.86
N ILE A 211 -0.51 8.97 14.41
CA ILE A 211 0.58 8.03 14.71
C ILE A 211 1.46 8.61 15.79
N LYS A 212 1.92 7.75 16.70
CA LYS A 212 2.98 8.04 17.68
C LYS A 212 4.02 6.94 17.59
N PHE A 213 5.29 7.32 17.66
CA PHE A 213 6.41 6.40 17.77
C PHE A 213 6.99 6.46 19.17
N ALA A 214 7.30 5.30 19.74
CA ALA A 214 8.30 5.24 20.81
C ALA A 214 9.66 5.67 20.23
N THR A 215 10.55 6.17 21.08
CA THR A 215 11.85 6.68 20.62
C THR A 215 12.65 5.54 19.97
N THR A 216 13.09 5.74 18.74
CA THR A 216 13.92 4.76 18.02
C THR A 216 15.40 5.12 18.19
N SER A 217 16.27 4.14 18.35
CA SER A 217 17.72 4.39 18.52
C SER A 217 18.44 4.63 17.19
N ASN A 218 17.85 4.17 16.08
CA ASN A 218 18.47 4.14 14.76
C ASN A 218 17.91 5.22 13.85
N GLU A 219 18.71 5.65 12.87
CA GLU A 219 18.18 6.41 11.74
C GLU A 219 17.20 5.55 10.94
N TRP A 220 16.03 6.12 10.63
CA TRP A 220 14.99 5.45 9.87
C TRP A 220 14.32 6.40 8.89
N LYS A 221 13.60 5.83 7.93
CA LYS A 221 12.92 6.57 6.86
C LYS A 221 11.42 6.42 7.00
N SER A 222 10.69 7.50 6.78
CA SER A 222 9.23 7.41 6.61
C SER A 222 8.78 7.95 5.28
N GLU A 223 7.83 7.27 4.66
CA GLU A 223 7.21 7.66 3.41
C GLU A 223 5.70 7.80 3.60
N ILE A 224 5.20 9.02 3.44
CA ILE A 224 3.81 9.37 3.72
C ILE A 224 3.14 9.80 2.43
N SER A 225 2.22 9.01 1.91
CA SER A 225 1.44 9.27 0.70
C SER A 225 -0.01 9.60 1.04
N LEU A 226 -0.41 10.85 0.79
CA LEU A 226 -1.73 11.34 1.19
C LEU A 226 -2.50 11.80 -0.02
N TRP A 227 -3.72 11.30 -0.17
CA TRP A 227 -4.67 11.88 -1.10
C TRP A 227 -5.41 13.01 -0.42
N TYR A 228 -5.06 14.23 -0.78
CA TYR A 228 -5.72 15.43 -0.32
C TYR A 228 -7.07 15.57 -1.04
N LYS A 229 -8.15 15.35 -0.28
CA LYS A 229 -9.53 15.58 -0.72
C LYS A 229 -10.09 16.78 0.01
N LEU A 230 -10.07 17.93 -0.65
CA LEU A 230 -10.71 19.13 -0.12
C LEU A 230 -12.23 18.92 -0.03
N LYS A 231 -12.75 18.93 1.19
CA LYS A 231 -14.19 19.04 1.45
C LYS A 231 -14.61 20.52 1.25
N ARG A 232 -15.90 20.76 1.02
CA ARG A 232 -16.44 22.07 0.59
C ARG A 232 -16.20 23.23 1.58
N SER A 233 -15.68 23.02 2.78
CA SER A 233 -15.55 24.07 3.80
C SER A 233 -14.08 24.43 4.13
N ASP A 234 -13.80 25.73 4.28
CA ASP A 234 -12.46 26.23 4.63
C ASP A 234 -11.98 25.70 6.00
N LYS A 235 -12.91 25.47 6.94
CA LYS A 235 -12.62 24.89 8.26
C LYS A 235 -11.98 23.50 8.14
N ASP A 236 -12.36 22.73 7.12
CA ASP A 236 -11.79 21.40 6.89
C ASP A 236 -10.31 21.49 6.48
N ALA A 237 -9.94 22.48 5.68
CA ALA A 237 -8.57 22.64 5.18
C ALA A 237 -7.58 22.97 6.31
N THR A 238 -7.86 23.97 7.14
CA THR A 238 -7.00 24.33 8.28
C THR A 238 -6.86 23.15 9.25
N SER A 239 -7.96 22.44 9.52
CA SER A 239 -7.93 21.25 10.39
C SER A 239 -7.06 20.11 9.81
N TRP A 240 -7.00 20.00 8.49
CA TRP A 240 -6.19 19.01 7.79
C TRP A 240 -4.70 19.34 7.92
N PHE A 241 -4.28 20.57 7.63
CA PHE A 241 -2.88 20.99 7.81
C PHE A 241 -2.42 20.89 9.27
N LEU A 242 -3.29 21.20 10.24
CA LEU A 242 -3.01 21.00 11.66
C LEU A 242 -2.71 19.54 11.99
N LYS A 243 -3.53 18.61 11.48
CA LYS A 243 -3.33 17.17 11.68
C LYS A 243 -2.07 16.68 10.97
N LEU A 244 -1.76 17.22 9.79
CA LEU A 244 -0.56 16.87 9.06
C LEU A 244 0.69 17.33 9.81
N ASN A 245 0.69 18.55 10.34
CA ASN A 245 1.78 19.01 11.21
C ASN A 245 1.97 18.10 12.43
N LYS A 246 0.88 17.67 13.08
CA LYS A 246 0.97 16.71 14.19
C LYS A 246 1.58 15.38 13.76
N LEU A 247 1.20 14.86 12.59
CA LEU A 247 1.79 13.64 12.02
C LEU A 247 3.28 13.84 11.73
N LEU A 248 3.67 14.93 11.06
CA LEU A 248 5.08 15.23 10.77
C LEU A 248 5.91 15.36 12.05
N LYS A 249 5.36 15.98 13.10
CA LYS A 249 6.02 16.04 14.42
C LYS A 249 6.24 14.66 15.03
N ALA A 250 5.29 13.74 14.87
CA ALA A 250 5.47 12.36 15.31
C ALA A 250 6.53 11.60 14.49
N LEU A 251 6.87 12.09 13.29
CA LEU A 251 7.87 11.54 12.38
C LEU A 251 9.18 12.35 12.40
N SER A 252 9.34 13.34 13.28
CA SER A 252 10.47 14.29 13.21
C SER A 252 11.85 13.65 13.47
N GLN A 253 11.88 12.43 13.99
CA GLN A 253 13.10 11.65 14.18
C GLN A 253 13.48 10.84 12.92
N SER A 254 12.60 10.79 11.91
CA SER A 254 12.82 10.07 10.67
C SER A 254 13.23 11.01 9.53
N ARG A 255 13.90 10.44 8.54
CA ARG A 255 14.03 11.06 7.22
C ARG A 255 12.70 10.92 6.47
N THR A 256 11.92 12.00 6.46
CA THR A 256 10.55 11.98 5.96
C THR A 256 10.47 12.35 4.48
N THR A 257 9.81 11.50 3.68
CA THR A 257 9.30 11.83 2.35
C THR A 257 7.78 11.99 2.42
N LEU A 258 7.28 13.18 2.11
CA LEU A 258 5.86 13.49 2.04
C LEU A 258 5.42 13.57 0.57
N LYS A 259 4.52 12.68 0.16
CA LYS A 259 3.88 12.64 -1.14
C LYS A 259 2.44 13.11 -1.01
N ILE A 260 2.07 14.16 -1.74
CA ILE A 260 0.72 14.73 -1.71
C ILE A 260 0.10 14.49 -3.08
N ASN A 261 -0.97 13.70 -3.10
CA ASN A 261 -1.81 13.51 -4.28
C ASN A 261 -3.06 14.37 -4.20
N ARG A 262 -3.29 15.24 -5.19
CA ARG A 262 -4.49 16.08 -5.26
C ARG A 262 -5.45 15.57 -6.32
N ARG A 263 -6.69 15.28 -5.90
CA ARG A 263 -7.75 14.79 -6.80
C ARG A 263 -8.69 15.88 -7.34
N ASN A 264 -8.72 17.08 -6.75
CA ASN A 264 -9.69 18.12 -7.07
C ASN A 264 -9.04 19.45 -7.46
N ASN A 265 -9.51 20.04 -8.56
CA ASN A 265 -9.01 21.31 -9.12
C ASN A 265 -9.60 22.57 -8.47
N LYS A 266 -10.35 22.43 -7.38
CA LYS A 266 -10.95 23.58 -6.71
C LYS A 266 -9.84 24.40 -6.05
N LYS A 267 -9.83 25.71 -6.36
CA LYS A 267 -8.96 26.69 -5.69
C LYS A 267 -9.21 26.64 -4.19
N LEU A 268 -8.14 26.67 -3.42
CA LEU A 268 -8.22 26.60 -1.98
C LEU A 268 -8.27 28.01 -1.40
N HIS A 269 -9.39 28.41 -0.81
CA HIS A 269 -9.49 29.67 -0.08
C HIS A 269 -9.08 29.43 1.38
N ILE A 270 -7.78 29.28 1.65
CA ILE A 270 -7.32 29.35 3.03
C ILE A 270 -7.31 30.83 3.40
N LYS A 271 -8.28 31.26 4.19
CA LYS A 271 -8.18 32.55 4.87
C LYS A 271 -6.91 32.50 5.71
N ASP A 272 -6.05 33.50 5.56
CA ASP A 272 -4.99 33.79 6.50
C ASP A 272 -5.63 34.07 7.86
N SER A 273 -5.94 32.98 8.55
CA SER A 273 -6.57 32.98 9.85
C SER A 273 -5.43 33.19 10.82
N ASP A 274 -5.51 34.27 11.58
CA ASP A 274 -4.47 34.75 12.49
C ASP A 274 -3.82 33.62 13.31
N GLY A 275 -2.50 33.45 13.10
CA GLY A 275 -1.61 33.29 14.24
C GLY A 275 -1.38 31.89 14.81
N GLY A 276 -1.88 30.83 14.19
CA GLY A 276 -1.41 29.48 14.50
C GLY A 276 0.02 29.25 13.98
N LEU A 277 1.03 29.86 14.62
CA LEU A 277 2.46 29.65 14.36
C LEU A 277 2.82 28.20 14.65
N TYR A 278 2.55 27.34 13.68
CA TYR A 278 3.09 26.00 13.68
C TYR A 278 4.59 26.10 13.58
N LYS A 279 5.30 25.65 14.63
CA LYS A 279 6.72 25.35 14.46
C LYS A 279 6.82 24.33 13.31
N PRO A 280 7.46 24.70 12.20
CA PRO A 280 7.55 23.85 11.03
C PRO A 280 8.42 22.63 11.35
N VAL A 281 8.15 21.52 10.67
CA VAL A 281 8.92 20.28 10.82
C VAL A 281 9.84 20.10 9.61
N ALA A 282 11.10 19.72 9.85
CA ALA A 282 12.01 19.36 8.75
C ALA A 282 11.50 18.13 7.99
N VAL A 283 11.59 18.17 6.66
CA VAL A 283 11.17 17.08 5.78
C VAL A 283 12.27 16.92 4.71
N ASP A 284 12.72 15.71 4.39
CA ASP A 284 13.73 15.53 3.34
C ASP A 284 13.12 15.89 1.97
N HIS A 285 11.96 15.30 1.67
CA HIS A 285 11.36 15.39 0.35
C HIS A 285 9.87 15.71 0.42
N LEU A 286 9.44 16.80 -0.21
CA LEU A 286 8.04 17.06 -0.54
C LEU A 286 7.82 16.74 -2.01
N LYS A 287 6.93 15.79 -2.32
CA LYS A 287 6.56 15.43 -3.69
C LYS A 287 5.11 15.83 -3.93
N LEU A 288 4.89 16.75 -4.84
CA LEU A 288 3.54 17.15 -5.27
C LEU A 288 3.15 16.28 -6.47
N LEU A 289 2.37 15.24 -6.20
CA LEU A 289 1.90 14.26 -7.18
C LEU A 289 0.54 14.72 -7.68
N GLU A 290 0.50 15.52 -8.73
CA GLU A 290 -0.76 16.07 -9.20
C GLU A 290 -1.05 15.67 -10.64
N HIS A 291 -2.31 15.28 -10.88
CA HIS A 291 -2.99 15.57 -12.15
C HIS A 291 -3.41 17.05 -12.16
N LEU A 292 -2.43 17.94 -12.06
CA LEU A 292 -2.67 19.39 -11.92
C LEU A 292 -3.51 19.89 -13.11
N PRO A 293 -4.52 20.76 -12.89
CA PRO A 293 -4.88 21.73 -13.92
C PRO A 293 -3.64 22.60 -14.21
N SER A 294 -3.56 23.21 -15.39
CA SER A 294 -2.38 23.86 -16.00
C SER A 294 -1.54 24.84 -15.15
N SER A 295 -1.96 25.19 -13.94
CA SER A 295 -1.22 26.01 -12.98
C SER A 295 -1.26 25.43 -11.56
N PRO A 296 -0.11 25.22 -10.90
CA PRO A 296 -0.08 24.95 -9.46
C PRO A 296 -0.79 26.06 -8.70
N ASP A 297 -1.56 25.70 -7.65
CA ASP A 297 -2.16 26.70 -6.76
C ASP A 297 -1.09 27.11 -5.73
N PRO A 298 -0.46 28.30 -5.86
CA PRO A 298 0.61 28.73 -4.96
C PRO A 298 0.17 28.72 -3.49
N THR A 299 -1.12 28.92 -3.25
CA THR A 299 -1.74 28.88 -1.92
C THR A 299 -1.49 27.55 -1.21
N ILE A 300 -1.54 26.42 -1.94
CA ILE A 300 -1.35 25.09 -1.36
C ILE A 300 0.10 24.86 -0.97
N LEU A 301 1.03 25.20 -1.87
CA LEU A 301 2.46 25.09 -1.58
C LEU A 301 2.82 25.94 -0.37
N ASN A 302 2.30 27.18 -0.29
CA ASN A 302 2.48 28.03 0.88
C ASN A 302 1.99 27.37 2.16
N CYS A 303 0.86 26.67 2.12
CA CYS A 303 0.35 25.98 3.30
C CYS A 303 1.25 24.80 3.72
N PHE A 304 1.86 24.08 2.78
CA PHE A 304 2.87 23.07 3.12
C PHE A 304 4.12 23.70 3.71
N LEU A 305 4.68 24.71 3.05
CA LEU A 305 5.88 25.40 3.52
C LEU A 305 5.66 26.11 4.86
N ARG A 306 4.42 26.43 5.25
CA ARG A 306 4.09 26.91 6.60
C ARG A 306 4.25 25.84 7.69
N ILE A 307 3.97 24.57 7.38
CA ILE A 307 3.99 23.49 8.37
C ILE A 307 5.24 22.61 8.31
N CYS A 308 5.99 22.65 7.21
CA CYS A 308 7.24 21.92 7.06
C CYS A 308 8.32 22.72 6.32
N ARG A 309 9.57 22.32 6.53
CA ARG A 309 10.76 22.82 5.82
C ARG A 309 11.34 21.69 4.97
N PRO A 310 10.82 21.49 3.74
CA PRO A 310 11.37 20.47 2.86
C PRO A 310 12.76 20.85 2.38
N TRP A 311 13.72 19.92 2.37
CA TRP A 311 15.03 20.13 1.73
C TRP A 311 14.92 20.04 0.21
N TYR A 312 14.03 19.18 -0.27
CA TYR A 312 13.76 19.05 -1.69
C TYR A 312 12.28 19.07 -1.99
N ILE A 313 11.90 19.82 -3.03
CA ILE A 313 10.55 19.78 -3.61
C ILE A 313 10.65 19.11 -4.98
N HIS A 314 10.02 17.95 -5.14
CA HIS A 314 9.98 17.21 -6.39
C HIS A 314 8.67 17.46 -7.13
N MET A 315 8.79 17.63 -8.44
CA MET A 315 7.63 17.65 -9.33
C MET A 315 7.32 16.26 -9.86
N ASP A 316 6.04 15.98 -10.10
CA ASP A 316 5.65 14.75 -10.80
C ASP A 316 6.21 14.73 -12.22
N ARG A 317 6.68 13.57 -12.67
CA ARG A 317 7.19 13.34 -14.02
C ARG A 317 6.13 13.67 -15.06
N TYR A 318 4.89 13.33 -14.76
CA TYR A 318 3.73 13.44 -15.65
C TYR A 318 3.04 14.80 -15.63
N SER A 319 3.56 15.76 -14.85
CA SER A 319 3.02 17.11 -14.87
C SER A 319 3.28 17.79 -16.21
N ASP A 320 2.29 18.53 -16.69
CA ASP A 320 2.40 19.35 -17.90
C ASP A 320 3.55 20.35 -17.76
N TRP A 321 4.26 20.60 -18.86
CA TRP A 321 5.44 21.46 -18.87
C TRP A 321 5.11 22.90 -18.42
N GLN A 322 3.94 23.42 -18.78
CA GLN A 322 3.51 24.75 -18.34
C GLN A 322 3.31 24.79 -16.82
N ALA A 323 2.73 23.73 -16.24
CA ALA A 323 2.58 23.62 -14.80
C ALA A 323 3.94 23.60 -14.09
N LYS A 324 4.93 22.89 -14.67
CA LYS A 324 6.33 22.91 -14.18
C LYS A 324 6.90 24.33 -14.25
N CYS A 325 6.82 25.01 -15.39
CA CYS A 325 7.32 26.38 -15.55
C CYS A 325 6.68 27.36 -14.56
N ASN A 326 5.35 27.30 -14.41
CA ASN A 326 4.62 28.14 -13.46
C ASN A 326 5.08 27.91 -12.02
N LEU A 327 5.36 26.66 -11.65
CA LEU A 327 5.88 26.32 -10.32
C LEU A 327 7.32 26.80 -10.13
N VAL A 328 8.17 26.68 -11.16
CA VAL A 328 9.53 27.22 -11.14
C VAL A 328 9.50 28.73 -10.95
N GLU A 329 8.73 29.44 -11.76
CA GLU A 329 8.60 30.89 -11.67
C GLU A 329 8.10 31.31 -10.28
N TYR A 330 7.11 30.60 -9.75
CA TYR A 330 6.58 30.85 -8.42
C TYR A 330 7.65 30.64 -7.33
N ILE A 331 8.31 29.49 -7.31
CA ILE A 331 9.31 29.14 -6.31
C ILE A 331 10.54 30.07 -6.40
N SER A 332 10.94 30.52 -7.59
CA SER A 332 12.04 31.47 -7.77
C SER A 332 11.76 32.85 -7.19
N LYS A 333 10.48 33.23 -7.03
CA LYS A 333 10.07 34.52 -6.46
C LYS A 333 9.91 34.47 -4.93
N LEU A 334 9.88 33.28 -4.32
CA LEU A 334 9.73 33.14 -2.86
C LEU A 334 10.78 33.93 -2.05
N PRO A 335 12.07 33.98 -2.45
CA PRO A 335 13.05 34.77 -1.71
C PRO A 335 12.78 36.28 -1.71
N ASP A 336 12.21 36.81 -2.80
CA ASP A 336 11.89 38.24 -2.94
C ASP A 336 10.61 38.61 -2.18
N GLU A 337 9.70 37.64 -2.00
CA GLU A 337 8.44 37.80 -1.27
C GLU A 337 8.56 37.64 0.26
N LYS A 338 9.78 37.60 0.81
CA LYS A 338 10.03 37.47 2.26
C LYS A 338 9.28 38.50 3.11
N GLY A 339 9.04 39.70 2.58
CA GLY A 339 8.27 40.75 3.26
C GLY A 339 6.77 40.44 3.38
N CYS A 340 6.22 39.61 2.51
CA CYS A 340 4.80 39.28 2.45
C CYS A 340 4.44 38.08 3.35
N TYR A 341 5.41 37.22 3.66
CA TYR A 341 5.15 35.96 4.37
C TYR A 341 6.19 35.70 5.46
N PHE A 342 5.76 35.79 6.72
CA PHE A 342 6.62 35.57 7.89
C PHE A 342 7.36 34.21 7.86
N TRP A 343 6.73 33.15 7.35
CA TRP A 343 7.32 31.82 7.31
C TRP A 343 8.44 31.65 6.25
N LEU A 344 8.62 32.62 5.35
CA LEU A 344 9.72 32.66 4.38
C LEU A 344 11.00 33.31 4.94
N GLN A 345 10.95 33.91 6.14
CA GLN A 345 12.11 34.57 6.74
C GLN A 345 13.29 33.60 6.98
N ASP A 346 12.98 32.33 7.14
CA ASP A 346 13.96 31.25 7.34
C ASP A 346 14.52 30.71 6.02
N LEU A 347 13.92 31.01 4.86
CA LEU A 347 14.39 30.49 3.57
C LEU A 347 15.62 31.29 3.13
N GLU A 348 16.77 30.65 3.04
CA GLU A 348 18.03 31.30 2.65
C GLU A 348 18.21 31.30 1.14
N GLU A 349 18.09 30.11 0.55
CA GLU A 349 18.44 29.86 -0.84
C GLU A 349 17.46 28.86 -1.46
N VAL A 350 17.20 29.04 -2.74
CA VAL A 350 16.49 28.08 -3.57
C VAL A 350 17.33 27.79 -4.80
N THR A 351 17.76 26.54 -4.96
CA THR A 351 18.47 26.09 -6.15
C THR A 351 17.62 25.13 -6.96
N PHE A 352 17.85 25.17 -8.26
CA PHE A 352 17.10 24.41 -9.24
C PHE A 352 17.97 23.28 -9.78
N GLU A 353 17.45 22.05 -9.73
CA GLU A 353 18.18 20.86 -10.16
C GLU A 353 17.36 20.02 -11.14
N VAL A 354 18.03 19.55 -12.20
CA VAL A 354 17.44 18.66 -13.19
C VAL A 354 18.22 17.37 -13.29
N ARG A 355 17.50 16.31 -13.65
CA ARG A 355 18.08 15.01 -13.94
C ARG A 355 17.47 14.44 -15.20
N ASP A 356 18.29 14.14 -16.19
CA ASP A 356 17.89 13.33 -17.34
C ASP A 356 17.46 11.95 -16.81
N ILE A 357 16.32 11.41 -17.26
CA ILE A 357 15.85 10.07 -16.86
C ILE A 357 16.90 8.97 -17.11
N LYS A 358 17.76 9.14 -18.12
CA LYS A 358 18.86 8.22 -18.43
C LYS A 358 20.11 8.48 -17.58
N ALA A 359 20.26 9.68 -17.02
CA ALA A 359 21.36 10.01 -16.13
C ALA A 359 20.99 9.72 -14.67
N GLU A 360 21.96 9.26 -13.89
CA GLU A 360 21.74 8.99 -12.46
C GLU A 360 21.87 10.25 -11.60
N GLU A 361 22.57 11.26 -12.09
CA GLU A 361 22.99 12.45 -11.34
C GLU A 361 22.06 13.66 -11.51
N TRP A 362 21.97 14.47 -10.46
CA TRP A 362 21.26 15.75 -10.47
C TRP A 362 22.24 16.87 -10.76
N ASN A 363 21.89 17.73 -11.71
CA ASN A 363 22.70 18.87 -12.12
C ASN A 363 21.98 20.17 -11.75
N CYS A 364 22.72 21.10 -11.13
CA CYS A 364 22.22 22.45 -10.92
C CYS A 364 22.12 23.18 -12.27
N VAL A 365 21.00 23.83 -12.53
CA VAL A 365 20.76 24.54 -13.79
C VAL A 365 20.25 25.95 -13.51
N GLN A 366 20.66 26.90 -14.36
CA GLN A 366 20.14 28.27 -14.29
C GLN A 366 18.71 28.34 -14.83
N LEU A 367 17.90 29.24 -14.26
CA LEU A 367 16.50 29.40 -14.65
C LEU A 367 16.33 29.72 -16.15
N THR A 368 17.26 30.47 -16.75
CA THR A 368 17.27 30.82 -18.17
C THR A 368 17.37 29.59 -19.08
N SER A 369 18.16 28.59 -18.69
CA SER A 369 18.31 27.34 -19.42
C SER A 369 17.08 26.43 -19.33
N LEU A 370 16.12 26.72 -18.45
CA LEU A 370 14.90 25.92 -18.33
C LEU A 370 14.10 25.90 -19.62
N GLN A 371 14.03 27.04 -20.33
CA GLN A 371 13.29 27.14 -21.59
C GLN A 371 13.86 26.21 -22.68
N GLU A 372 15.14 25.86 -22.60
CA GLU A 372 15.81 24.93 -23.51
C GLU A 372 15.51 23.46 -23.15
N LEU A 373 15.09 23.19 -21.91
CA LEU A 373 14.81 21.86 -21.37
C LEU A 373 13.38 21.36 -21.63
N CYS A 374 12.68 21.91 -22.63
CA CYS A 374 11.30 21.57 -23.01
C CYS A 374 11.05 20.10 -23.44
N SER A 375 11.99 19.17 -23.19
CA SER A 375 11.84 17.76 -23.53
C SER A 375 11.21 16.95 -22.40
N VAL A 376 10.47 15.91 -22.77
CA VAL A 376 9.73 15.02 -21.86
C VAL A 376 10.64 14.15 -20.97
N GLN A 377 11.97 14.29 -21.07
CA GLN A 377 12.93 13.34 -20.50
C GLN A 377 13.60 13.80 -19.20
N TYR A 378 13.17 14.91 -18.59
CA TYR A 378 13.78 15.43 -17.36
C TYR A 378 12.89 15.31 -16.12
N GLN A 379 13.53 14.99 -15.01
CA GLN A 379 13.00 15.18 -13.66
C GLN A 379 13.51 16.50 -13.11
N ILE A 380 12.61 17.21 -12.44
CA ILE A 380 12.89 18.52 -11.85
C ILE A 380 12.69 18.44 -10.35
N ARG A 381 13.63 19.01 -9.60
CA ARG A 381 13.44 19.30 -8.19
C ARG A 381 14.02 20.66 -7.82
N PHE A 382 13.53 21.22 -6.74
CA PHE A 382 14.14 22.36 -6.07
C PHE A 382 14.84 21.87 -4.84
N ARG A 383 16.00 22.42 -4.55
CA ARG A 383 16.71 22.26 -3.29
C ARG A 383 16.58 23.56 -2.51
N LEU A 384 16.13 23.47 -1.26
CA LEU A 384 15.85 24.61 -0.41
C LEU A 384 16.81 24.58 0.78
N THR A 385 17.42 25.72 1.08
CA THR A 385 18.26 25.91 2.26
C THR A 385 17.51 26.78 3.26
N TRP A 386 17.44 26.33 4.51
CA TRP A 386 16.72 27.01 5.59
C TRP A 386 17.70 27.35 6.72
N LYS A 387 17.46 28.47 7.42
CA LYS A 387 18.21 28.93 8.60
C LYS A 387 18.18 27.98 9.78
#